data_AF-A0A532TFG0-F1
#
_entry.id   AF-A0A532TFG0-F1
#
_cell.length_a   1.000
_cell.length_b   1.000
_cell.length_c   1.000
_cell.angle_alpha   90.00
_cell.angle_beta   90.00
_cell.angle_gamma   90.00
#
_symmetry.space_group_name_H-M   'P 1'
#
loop_
_entity.id
_entity.type
_entity.pdbx_description
1 polymer ?
#
loop_
_entity_poly.entity_id
_entity_poly.type
_entity_poly.pdbx_seq_one_letter_code
_entity_poly.pdbx_strand_id
1 'polypeptide(L)'
;MRTIDEKQIKKIKEFIFKNGRLLERRLVSFFFEKGNKDDVIKALVAYQNLDGGFGNGIEPDLLCPDSTAIGAETAMYILDLLGYVNNEITDHLFNWIIKEQNEEGYINHPPKNLYNYPFQEWWSNPDDLRIFALSGFLKKWGLKDATFFEKVKYFYSNSSLPKEFTFYEYPYFIYLKYLGKNKEKKRCNNKLSTNSQVFLKRIRNIIHYLVDIGIMLSILWIKK
;
A
#
# COMPACT_ATOMS: atom_id res chain seq x y z
N MET A 1 8.46 -21.06 13.81
CA MET A 1 7.39 -20.51 12.95
C MET A 1 6.20 -21.45 13.11
N ARG A 2 5.01 -20.98 13.53
CA ARG A 2 3.83 -21.86 13.53
C ARG A 2 3.40 -22.02 12.07
N THR A 3 3.36 -23.26 11.61
CA THR A 3 2.80 -23.61 10.30
C THR A 3 1.28 -23.53 10.38
N ILE A 4 0.65 -22.95 9.35
CA ILE A 4 -0.81 -22.94 9.23
C ILE A 4 -1.20 -24.30 8.62
N ASP A 5 -2.05 -25.06 9.30
CA ASP A 5 -2.55 -26.35 8.80
C ASP A 5 -3.74 -26.17 7.83
N GLU A 6 -4.09 -27.24 7.10
CA GLU A 6 -5.18 -27.21 6.12
C GLU A 6 -6.54 -26.85 6.74
N LYS A 7 -6.78 -27.23 7.99
CA LYS A 7 -8.01 -26.93 8.73
C LYS A 7 -8.09 -25.43 9.06
N GLN A 8 -6.97 -24.81 9.41
CA GLN A 8 -6.85 -23.39 9.62
C GLN A 8 -7.04 -22.61 8.31
N ILE A 9 -6.43 -23.07 7.20
CA ILE A 9 -6.65 -22.49 5.87
C ILE A 9 -8.13 -22.53 5.51
N LYS A 10 -8.80 -23.68 5.69
CA LYS A 10 -10.23 -23.83 5.43
C LYS A 10 -11.08 -22.83 6.23
N LYS A 11 -10.82 -22.68 7.53
CA LYS A 11 -11.52 -21.71 8.39
C LYS A 11 -11.31 -20.26 7.96
N ILE A 12 -10.07 -19.91 7.59
CA ILE A 12 -9.73 -18.57 7.07
C ILE A 12 -10.52 -18.29 5.79
N LYS A 13 -10.57 -19.26 4.86
CA LYS A 13 -11.34 -19.14 3.63
C LYS A 13 -12.82 -18.95 3.91
N GLU A 14 -13.43 -19.80 4.74
CA GLU A 14 -14.85 -19.68 5.11
C GLU A 14 -15.16 -18.31 5.72
N PHE A 15 -14.28 -17.79 6.56
CA PHE A 15 -14.42 -16.45 7.13
C PHE A 15 -14.36 -15.35 6.07
N ILE A 16 -13.41 -15.39 5.13
CA ILE A 16 -13.28 -14.38 4.06
C ILE A 16 -14.44 -14.45 3.08
N PHE A 17 -14.91 -15.65 2.70
CA PHE A 17 -16.08 -15.79 1.83
C PHE A 17 -17.36 -15.28 2.47
N LYS A 18 -17.47 -15.36 3.81
CA LYS A 18 -18.63 -14.86 4.55
C LYS A 18 -18.58 -13.35 4.81
N ASN A 19 -17.41 -12.79 5.10
CA ASN A 19 -17.28 -11.41 5.63
C ASN A 19 -16.43 -10.48 4.75
N GLY A 20 -15.53 -10.99 3.92
CA GLY A 20 -14.68 -10.18 3.06
C GLY A 20 -15.44 -9.59 1.88
N ARG A 21 -14.88 -8.51 1.29
CA ARG A 21 -15.43 -7.89 0.08
C ARG A 21 -15.09 -8.78 -1.12
N LEU A 22 -15.65 -8.43 -2.29
CA LEU A 22 -15.40 -9.19 -3.51
C LEU A 22 -13.90 -9.31 -3.81
N LEU A 23 -13.14 -8.22 -3.60
CA LEU A 23 -11.70 -8.19 -3.83
C LEU A 23 -10.95 -9.25 -3.00
N GLU A 24 -11.20 -9.33 -1.69
CA GLU A 24 -10.54 -10.33 -0.83
C GLU A 24 -10.92 -11.76 -1.22
N ARG A 25 -12.18 -12.00 -1.60
CA ARG A 25 -12.62 -13.32 -2.07
C ARG A 25 -11.87 -13.73 -3.32
N ARG A 26 -11.68 -12.80 -4.27
CA ARG A 26 -10.92 -13.06 -5.50
C ARG A 26 -9.44 -13.29 -5.22
N LEU A 27 -8.82 -12.50 -4.33
CA LEU A 27 -7.45 -12.71 -3.89
C LEU A 27 -7.26 -14.09 -3.27
N VAL A 28 -8.17 -14.50 -2.37
CA VAL A 28 -8.12 -15.84 -1.76
C VAL A 28 -8.25 -16.95 -2.79
N SER A 29 -9.21 -16.86 -3.72
CA SER A 29 -9.34 -17.85 -4.79
C SER A 29 -8.12 -17.90 -5.71
N PHE A 30 -7.47 -16.77 -5.97
CA PHE A 30 -6.25 -16.72 -6.77
C PHE A 30 -5.06 -17.38 -6.07
N PHE A 31 -4.81 -17.05 -4.80
CA PHE A 31 -3.62 -17.54 -4.09
C PHE A 31 -3.76 -18.96 -3.51
N PHE A 32 -4.97 -19.37 -3.11
CA PHE A 32 -5.19 -20.61 -2.36
C PHE A 32 -6.07 -21.62 -3.11
N GLU A 33 -6.51 -21.29 -4.33
CA GLU A 33 -7.28 -22.19 -5.18
C GLU A 33 -6.73 -22.13 -6.62
N LYS A 34 -7.55 -22.50 -7.60
CA LYS A 34 -7.23 -22.39 -9.03
C LYS A 34 -7.91 -21.17 -9.67
N GLY A 35 -8.06 -20.08 -8.91
CA GLY A 35 -8.70 -18.85 -9.37
C GLY A 35 -7.85 -18.11 -10.41
N ASN A 36 -8.51 -17.32 -11.27
CA ASN A 36 -7.84 -16.54 -12.31
C ASN A 36 -7.45 -15.14 -11.79
N LYS A 37 -6.23 -14.70 -12.13
CA LYS A 37 -5.76 -13.32 -11.94
C LYS A 37 -6.73 -12.28 -12.51
N ASP A 38 -7.32 -12.54 -13.67
CA ASP A 38 -8.24 -11.59 -14.33
C ASP A 38 -9.48 -11.29 -13.49
N ASP A 39 -9.94 -12.24 -12.67
CA ASP A 39 -11.08 -12.02 -11.78
C ASP A 39 -10.71 -11.09 -10.62
N VAL A 40 -9.45 -11.13 -10.17
CA VAL A 40 -8.92 -10.17 -9.18
C VAL A 40 -8.85 -8.77 -9.81
N ILE A 41 -8.31 -8.66 -11.03
CA ILE A 41 -8.21 -7.38 -11.74
C ILE A 41 -9.59 -6.76 -11.98
N LYS A 42 -10.58 -7.55 -12.40
CA LYS A 42 -11.97 -7.08 -12.56
C LYS A 42 -12.55 -6.52 -11.25
N ALA A 43 -12.29 -7.19 -10.12
CA ALA A 43 -12.75 -6.71 -8.82
C ALA A 43 -11.98 -5.45 -8.37
N LEU A 44 -10.68 -5.38 -8.67
CA LEU A 44 -9.83 -4.25 -8.30
C LEU A 44 -10.19 -2.97 -9.06
N VAL A 45 -10.42 -3.07 -10.38
CA VAL A 45 -10.73 -1.90 -11.23
C VAL A 45 -12.03 -1.21 -10.83
N ALA A 46 -12.96 -1.92 -10.19
CA ALA A 46 -14.18 -1.31 -9.65
C ALA A 46 -13.91 -0.25 -8.57
N TYR A 47 -12.70 -0.17 -8.03
CA TYR A 47 -12.27 0.85 -7.08
C TYR A 47 -11.51 2.03 -7.72
N GLN A 48 -11.13 1.92 -9.01
CA GLN A 48 -10.43 2.98 -9.72
C GLN A 48 -11.42 4.06 -10.16
N ASN A 49 -11.14 5.31 -9.81
CA ASN A 49 -11.93 6.46 -10.19
C ASN A 49 -11.57 6.95 -11.60
N LEU A 50 -12.43 7.78 -12.19
CA LEU A 50 -12.19 8.39 -13.51
C LEU A 50 -10.94 9.27 -13.57
N ASP A 51 -10.45 9.75 -12.42
CA ASP A 51 -9.21 10.52 -12.32
C ASP A 51 -7.94 9.64 -12.35
N GLY A 52 -8.10 8.31 -12.35
CA GLY A 52 -7.04 7.31 -12.36
C GLY A 52 -6.59 6.83 -10.98
N GLY A 53 -6.98 7.54 -9.91
CA GLY A 53 -6.70 7.16 -8.53
C GLY A 53 -7.64 6.08 -8.02
N PHE A 54 -7.41 5.64 -6.78
CA PHE A 54 -8.20 4.59 -6.15
C PHE A 54 -8.85 5.08 -4.85
N GLY A 55 -10.12 4.75 -4.70
CA GLY A 55 -10.96 5.11 -3.56
C GLY A 55 -12.04 4.05 -3.34
N ASN A 56 -13.27 4.48 -3.07
CA ASN A 56 -14.46 3.63 -2.94
C ASN A 56 -14.32 2.51 -1.89
N GLY A 57 -13.58 2.78 -0.81
CA GLY A 57 -13.34 1.79 0.22
C GLY A 57 -12.49 0.62 -0.25
N ILE A 58 -11.50 0.83 -1.11
CA ILE A 58 -10.44 -0.16 -1.39
C ILE A 58 -9.61 -0.43 -0.13
N GLU A 59 -9.25 0.63 0.60
CA GLU A 59 -8.73 0.54 1.95
C GLU A 59 -9.92 0.32 2.90
N PRO A 60 -10.03 -0.86 3.55
CA PRO A 60 -11.23 -1.27 4.28
C PRO A 60 -11.64 -0.39 5.45
N ASP A 61 -10.72 0.39 6.00
CA ASP A 61 -10.99 1.33 7.09
C ASP A 61 -11.18 2.79 6.63
N LEU A 62 -11.28 3.02 5.30
CA LEU A 62 -11.52 4.32 4.67
C LEU A 62 -12.53 4.18 3.52
N LEU A 63 -13.84 4.31 3.79
CA LEU A 63 -14.90 4.11 2.79
C LEU A 63 -15.18 5.34 1.91
N CYS A 64 -14.38 6.38 2.03
CA CYS A 64 -14.47 7.58 1.19
C CYS A 64 -14.31 7.20 -0.30
N PRO A 65 -15.18 7.71 -1.21
CA PRO A 65 -15.08 7.43 -2.64
C PRO A 65 -13.92 8.18 -3.30
N ASP A 66 -13.48 9.29 -2.74
CA ASP A 66 -12.38 10.10 -3.28
C ASP A 66 -11.10 9.26 -3.41
N SER A 67 -10.31 9.55 -4.45
CA SER A 67 -9.00 8.94 -4.64
C SER A 67 -8.04 9.38 -3.52
N THR A 68 -7.29 8.44 -2.94
CA THR A 68 -6.35 8.71 -1.84
C THR A 68 -5.00 8.03 -2.04
N ALA A 69 -3.97 8.53 -1.36
CA ALA A 69 -2.63 7.95 -1.44
C ALA A 69 -2.60 6.51 -0.89
N ILE A 70 -3.34 6.23 0.20
CA ILE A 70 -3.48 4.85 0.71
C ILE A 70 -4.27 3.97 -0.28
N GLY A 71 -5.34 4.48 -0.88
CA GLY A 71 -6.09 3.73 -1.87
C GLY A 71 -5.25 3.36 -3.08
N ALA A 72 -4.44 4.31 -3.57
CA ALA A 72 -3.46 4.09 -4.61
C ALA A 72 -2.42 3.04 -4.19
N GLU A 73 -1.86 3.13 -2.99
CA GLU A 73 -0.87 2.15 -2.51
C GLU A 73 -1.46 0.74 -2.40
N THR A 74 -2.66 0.59 -1.85
CA THR A 74 -3.35 -0.70 -1.73
C THR A 74 -3.55 -1.33 -3.11
N ALA A 75 -3.95 -0.54 -4.11
CA ALA A 75 -4.03 -1.00 -5.49
C ALA A 75 -2.65 -1.38 -6.06
N MET A 76 -1.62 -0.54 -5.83
CA MET A 76 -0.26 -0.81 -6.31
C MET A 76 0.29 -2.12 -5.76
N TYR A 77 0.04 -2.38 -4.48
CA TYR A 77 0.48 -3.63 -3.85
C TYR A 77 -0.16 -4.86 -4.49
N ILE A 78 -1.49 -4.82 -4.72
CA ILE A 78 -2.20 -5.92 -5.37
C ILE A 78 -1.69 -6.11 -6.80
N LEU A 79 -1.54 -5.03 -7.57
CA LEU A 79 -1.00 -5.09 -8.93
C LEU A 79 0.42 -5.66 -8.96
N ASP A 80 1.27 -5.28 -8.01
CA ASP A 80 2.64 -5.79 -7.86
C ASP A 80 2.65 -7.30 -7.55
N LEU A 81 1.79 -7.74 -6.64
CA LEU A 81 1.63 -9.16 -6.29
C LEU A 81 1.19 -10.00 -7.48
N LEU A 82 0.33 -9.47 -8.33
CA LEU A 82 -0.20 -10.14 -9.52
C LEU A 82 0.76 -10.04 -10.72
N GLY A 83 1.84 -9.26 -10.61
CA GLY A 83 2.72 -8.92 -11.73
C GLY A 83 1.97 -8.21 -12.86
N TYR A 84 0.94 -7.44 -12.54
CA TYR A 84 0.04 -6.80 -13.49
C TYR A 84 0.40 -5.32 -13.66
N VAL A 85 1.49 -5.07 -14.37
CA VAL A 85 2.09 -3.74 -14.60
C VAL A 85 2.23 -3.45 -16.09
N ASN A 86 2.51 -2.19 -16.46
CA ASN A 86 2.64 -1.73 -17.86
C ASN A 86 1.36 -1.94 -18.68
N ASN A 87 0.25 -1.49 -18.13
CA ASN A 87 -1.07 -1.54 -18.73
C ASN A 87 -1.84 -0.25 -18.43
N GLU A 88 -2.99 -0.09 -19.09
CA GLU A 88 -3.81 1.12 -18.99
C GLU A 88 -4.21 1.48 -17.54
N ILE A 89 -4.51 0.48 -16.69
CA ILE A 89 -4.86 0.71 -15.28
C ILE A 89 -3.69 1.38 -14.55
N THR A 90 -2.47 0.87 -14.76
CA THR A 90 -1.27 1.45 -14.17
C THR A 90 -0.91 2.80 -14.77
N ASP A 91 -1.15 3.02 -16.06
CA ASP A 91 -0.87 4.30 -16.71
C ASP A 91 -1.74 5.42 -16.13
N HIS A 92 -3.04 5.16 -15.96
CA HIS A 92 -3.97 6.09 -15.29
C HIS A 92 -3.56 6.36 -13.84
N LEU A 93 -3.15 5.33 -13.11
CA LEU A 93 -2.67 5.49 -11.74
C LEU A 93 -1.38 6.32 -11.66
N PHE A 94 -0.45 6.16 -12.60
CA PHE A 94 0.79 6.94 -12.63
C PHE A 94 0.47 8.41 -12.86
N ASN A 95 -0.38 8.69 -13.84
CA ASN A 95 -0.82 10.04 -14.16
C ASN A 95 -1.49 10.70 -12.95
N TRP A 96 -2.35 9.97 -12.23
CA TRP A 96 -2.96 10.46 -11.00
C TRP A 96 -1.93 10.80 -9.92
N ILE A 97 -0.99 9.88 -9.60
CA ILE A 97 0.03 10.12 -8.57
C ILE A 97 0.92 11.32 -8.91
N ILE A 98 1.33 11.45 -10.17
CA ILE A 98 2.16 12.58 -10.63
C ILE A 98 1.39 13.89 -10.54
N LYS A 99 0.12 13.90 -10.95
CA LYS A 99 -0.75 15.07 -10.95
C LYS A 99 -1.08 15.56 -9.53
N GLU A 100 -1.38 14.64 -8.61
CA GLU A 100 -1.81 15.00 -7.25
C GLU A 100 -0.65 15.28 -6.28
N GLN A 101 0.61 15.13 -6.73
CA GLN A 101 1.77 15.53 -5.95
C GLN A 101 1.84 17.06 -5.84
N ASN A 102 1.78 17.56 -4.60
CA ASN A 102 1.92 18.98 -4.29
C ASN A 102 3.37 19.49 -4.48
N GLU A 103 3.60 20.77 -4.22
CA GLU A 103 4.93 21.39 -4.39
C GLU A 103 5.93 20.92 -3.32
N GLU A 104 5.43 20.51 -2.18
CA GLU A 104 6.16 20.01 -1.03
C GLU A 104 6.59 18.56 -1.22
N GLY A 105 6.04 17.87 -2.23
CA GLY A 105 6.47 16.57 -2.73
C GLY A 105 5.71 15.37 -2.21
N TYR A 106 4.50 15.56 -1.66
CA TYR A 106 3.58 14.51 -1.21
C TYR A 106 2.17 14.71 -1.77
N ILE A 107 1.24 13.79 -1.48
CA ILE A 107 -0.18 13.93 -1.85
C ILE A 107 -0.94 14.37 -0.61
N ASN A 108 -1.75 15.41 -0.73
CA ASN A 108 -2.52 15.96 0.39
C ASN A 108 -3.53 14.93 0.93
N HIS A 109 -3.58 14.80 2.25
CA HIS A 109 -4.56 13.99 2.98
C HIS A 109 -4.93 14.74 4.27
N PRO A 110 -6.20 14.74 4.73
CA PRO A 110 -7.34 13.93 4.29
C PRO A 110 -7.98 14.34 2.96
N PRO A 111 -8.70 13.42 2.27
CA PRO A 111 -9.46 13.77 1.08
C PRO A 111 -10.61 14.72 1.43
N LYS A 112 -11.02 15.52 0.44
CA LYS A 112 -12.02 16.59 0.61
C LYS A 112 -13.32 16.10 1.25
N ASN A 113 -13.81 14.94 0.83
CA ASN A 113 -15.11 14.41 1.28
C ASN A 113 -15.00 13.41 2.44
N LEU A 114 -13.84 13.28 3.11
CA LEU A 114 -13.61 12.26 4.15
C LEU A 114 -14.77 12.14 5.14
N TYR A 115 -15.21 13.26 5.71
CA TYR A 115 -16.21 13.31 6.78
C TYR A 115 -17.64 12.96 6.34
N ASN A 116 -17.88 12.79 5.04
CA ASN A 116 -19.18 12.37 4.52
C ASN A 116 -19.36 10.84 4.48
N TYR A 117 -18.31 10.08 4.81
CA TYR A 117 -18.29 8.62 4.70
C TYR A 117 -17.70 7.98 5.97
N PRO A 118 -17.95 6.69 6.25
CA PRO A 118 -17.29 6.00 7.35
C PRO A 118 -15.78 5.85 7.13
N PHE A 119 -15.00 6.16 8.15
CA PHE A 119 -13.55 5.95 8.20
C PHE A 119 -13.11 5.73 9.65
N GLN A 120 -11.94 5.14 9.85
CA GLN A 120 -11.33 5.06 11.18
C GLN A 120 -10.59 6.35 11.53
N GLU A 121 -10.66 6.77 12.80
CA GLU A 121 -10.25 8.10 13.27
C GLU A 121 -8.84 8.53 12.82
N TRP A 122 -7.90 7.58 12.71
CA TRP A 122 -6.53 7.85 12.27
C TRP A 122 -6.44 8.46 10.87
N TRP A 123 -7.41 8.23 9.99
CA TRP A 123 -7.46 8.85 8.66
C TRP A 123 -7.81 10.34 8.68
N SER A 124 -8.12 10.92 9.83
CA SER A 124 -8.18 12.39 9.99
C SER A 124 -6.80 13.03 10.02
N ASN A 125 -5.74 12.26 10.28
CA ASN A 125 -4.37 12.76 10.33
C ASN A 125 -3.73 12.79 8.94
N PRO A 126 -2.69 13.62 8.71
CA PRO A 126 -1.92 13.59 7.46
C PRO A 126 -1.32 12.21 7.16
N ASP A 127 -1.23 11.86 5.88
CA ASP A 127 -0.62 10.61 5.37
C ASP A 127 0.53 10.90 4.39
N ASP A 128 1.23 12.02 4.59
CA ASP A 128 2.22 12.56 3.65
C ASP A 128 3.35 11.57 3.31
N LEU A 129 3.75 10.74 4.30
CA LEU A 129 4.80 9.75 4.15
C LEU A 129 4.47 8.64 3.15
N ARG A 130 3.19 8.48 2.78
CA ARG A 130 2.73 7.51 1.79
C ARG A 130 3.42 7.66 0.45
N ILE A 131 3.82 8.88 0.08
CA ILE A 131 4.54 9.15 -1.16
C ILE A 131 5.85 8.36 -1.28
N PHE A 132 6.47 7.98 -0.15
CA PHE A 132 7.67 7.14 -0.15
C PHE A 132 7.41 5.71 -0.62
N ALA A 133 6.25 5.15 -0.30
CA ALA A 133 5.83 3.86 -0.83
C ALA A 133 5.47 3.96 -2.31
N LEU A 134 4.60 4.92 -2.67
CA LEU A 134 4.15 5.15 -4.04
C LEU A 134 5.33 5.37 -5.00
N SER A 135 6.26 6.26 -4.65
CA SER A 135 7.44 6.55 -5.46
C SER A 135 8.38 5.35 -5.61
N GLY A 136 8.50 4.51 -4.59
CA GLY A 136 9.28 3.28 -4.70
C GLY A 136 8.66 2.27 -5.65
N PHE A 137 7.33 2.10 -5.65
CA PHE A 137 6.63 1.28 -6.65
C PHE A 137 6.75 1.88 -8.05
N LEU A 138 6.50 3.18 -8.22
CA LEU A 138 6.67 3.85 -9.52
C LEU A 138 8.09 3.67 -10.07
N LYS A 139 9.11 3.78 -9.20
CA LYS A 139 10.50 3.53 -9.59
C LYS A 139 10.74 2.07 -9.98
N LYS A 140 10.20 1.12 -9.20
CA LYS A 140 10.26 -0.33 -9.49
C LYS A 140 9.64 -0.64 -10.85
N TRP A 141 8.53 0.00 -11.17
CA TRP A 141 7.75 -0.21 -12.38
C TRP A 141 8.22 0.63 -13.57
N GLY A 142 9.32 1.39 -13.42
CA GLY A 142 10.03 1.99 -14.54
C GLY A 142 9.63 3.43 -14.89
N LEU A 143 8.92 4.14 -14.02
CA LEU A 143 8.68 5.58 -14.21
C LEU A 143 10.01 6.35 -14.31
N LYS A 144 10.08 7.30 -15.26
CA LYS A 144 11.29 8.11 -15.56
C LYS A 144 11.09 9.62 -15.34
N ASP A 145 10.03 10.03 -14.67
CA ASP A 145 9.75 11.45 -14.40
C ASP A 145 10.72 12.02 -13.35
N ALA A 146 11.71 12.78 -13.82
CA ALA A 146 12.73 13.37 -12.95
C ALA A 146 12.17 14.42 -12.00
N THR A 147 11.19 15.21 -12.45
CA THR A 147 10.56 16.27 -11.65
C THR A 147 9.84 15.69 -10.45
N PHE A 148 9.03 14.65 -10.69
CA PHE A 148 8.34 13.91 -9.63
C PHE A 148 9.32 13.40 -8.58
N PHE A 149 10.40 12.71 -8.99
CA PHE A 149 11.36 12.14 -8.05
C PHE A 149 12.19 13.19 -7.30
N GLU A 150 12.48 14.35 -7.91
CA GLU A 150 13.15 15.44 -7.19
C GLU A 150 12.24 16.07 -6.13
N LYS A 151 10.94 16.22 -6.39
CA LYS A 151 9.95 16.61 -5.37
C LYS A 151 9.88 15.60 -4.22
N VAL A 152 9.82 14.29 -4.51
CA VAL A 152 9.86 13.25 -3.44
C VAL A 152 11.16 13.34 -2.63
N LYS A 153 12.30 13.57 -3.28
CA LYS A 153 13.60 13.69 -2.63
C LYS A 153 13.72 14.97 -1.80
N TYR A 154 13.11 16.06 -2.26
CA TYR A 154 12.94 17.28 -1.48
C TYR A 154 12.13 17.00 -0.22
N PHE A 155 10.98 16.35 -0.33
CA PHE A 155 10.16 15.96 0.81
C PHE A 155 10.92 15.09 1.80
N TYR A 156 11.63 14.05 1.32
CA TYR A 156 12.46 13.18 2.15
C TYR A 156 13.56 13.92 2.90
N SER A 157 14.20 14.89 2.25
CA SER A 157 15.29 15.67 2.85
C SER A 157 14.80 16.56 4.01
N ASN A 158 13.56 17.03 3.93
CA ASN A 158 12.90 17.85 4.94
C ASN A 158 12.11 17.02 5.97
N SER A 159 11.87 15.74 5.70
CA SER A 159 11.18 14.83 6.62
C SER A 159 12.07 14.41 7.78
N SER A 160 11.52 14.40 8.99
CA SER A 160 12.21 13.84 10.15
C SER A 160 12.13 12.31 10.14
N LEU A 161 13.27 11.64 10.11
CA LEU A 161 13.30 10.19 10.36
C LEU A 161 12.71 9.89 11.73
N PRO A 162 11.83 8.88 11.85
CA PRO A 162 11.18 8.51 13.10
C PRO A 162 12.22 8.18 14.18
N LYS A 163 11.81 8.33 15.45
CA LYS A 163 12.67 7.99 16.60
C LYS A 163 12.89 6.48 16.69
N GLU A 164 11.84 5.72 16.41
CA GLU A 164 11.84 4.27 16.32
C GLU A 164 11.09 3.85 15.06
N PHE A 165 11.57 2.81 14.38
CA PHE A 165 10.88 2.24 13.23
C PHE A 165 10.01 1.08 13.69
N THR A 166 8.70 1.24 13.61
CA THR A 166 7.72 0.18 13.83
C THR A 166 7.25 -0.38 12.48
N PHE A 167 6.13 -1.10 12.49
CA PHE A 167 5.50 -1.62 11.27
C PHE A 167 5.05 -0.49 10.34
N TYR A 168 4.53 0.63 10.88
CA TYR A 168 3.90 1.69 10.09
C TYR A 168 4.89 2.59 9.34
N GLU A 169 6.15 2.61 9.75
CA GLU A 169 7.22 3.36 9.07
C GLU A 169 7.74 2.67 7.80
N TYR A 170 7.04 1.66 7.29
CA TYR A 170 7.46 0.92 6.11
C TYR A 170 7.62 1.72 4.81
N PRO A 171 6.91 2.86 4.58
CA PRO A 171 7.15 3.67 3.38
C PRO A 171 8.60 4.12 3.25
N TYR A 172 9.28 4.43 4.37
CA TYR A 172 10.71 4.74 4.37
C TYR A 172 11.56 3.59 3.82
N PHE A 173 11.22 2.34 4.12
CA PHE A 173 11.97 1.19 3.63
C PHE A 173 11.78 0.98 2.14
N ILE A 174 10.57 1.16 1.64
CA ILE A 174 10.26 1.09 0.22
C ILE A 174 11.04 2.18 -0.53
N TYR A 175 10.97 3.43 -0.07
CA TYR A 175 11.76 4.52 -0.65
C TYR A 175 13.26 4.22 -0.61
N LEU A 176 13.82 3.84 0.53
CA LEU A 176 15.25 3.57 0.64
C LEU A 176 15.69 2.41 -0.25
N LYS A 177 14.84 1.38 -0.44
CA LYS A 177 15.13 0.24 -1.30
C LYS A 177 15.32 0.68 -2.76
N TYR A 178 14.45 1.52 -3.29
CA TYR A 178 14.41 1.87 -4.71
C TYR A 178 15.06 3.20 -5.07
N LEU A 179 15.04 4.18 -4.16
CA LEU A 179 15.47 5.56 -4.38
C LEU A 179 16.60 6.00 -3.44
N GLY A 180 16.77 5.32 -2.29
CA GLY A 180 17.74 5.71 -1.27
C GLY A 180 19.21 5.61 -1.69
N LYS A 181 19.99 6.64 -1.35
CA LYS A 181 21.46 6.68 -1.49
C LYS A 181 22.16 5.93 -0.35
N ASN A 182 23.43 5.57 -0.56
CA ASN A 182 24.23 4.82 0.45
C ASN A 182 24.28 5.51 1.82
N LYS A 183 24.42 6.85 1.87
CA LYS A 183 24.45 7.61 3.12
C LYS A 183 23.11 7.58 3.86
N GLU A 184 22.01 7.67 3.12
CA GLU A 184 20.64 7.64 3.67
C GLU A 184 20.32 6.25 4.24
N LYS A 185 20.66 5.20 3.49
CA LYS A 185 20.58 3.80 3.95
C LYS A 185 21.34 3.57 5.25
N LYS A 186 22.58 4.07 5.34
CA LYS A 186 23.39 4.00 6.58
C LYS A 186 22.74 4.76 7.74
N ARG A 187 22.26 5.99 7.50
CA ARG A 187 21.57 6.81 8.52
C ARG A 187 20.32 6.11 9.05
N CYS A 188 19.51 5.51 8.17
CA CYS A 188 18.34 4.73 8.57
C CYS A 188 18.74 3.49 9.37
N ASN A 189 19.76 2.75 8.91
CA ASN A 189 20.21 1.53 9.60
C ASN A 189 20.67 1.79 11.04
N ASN A 190 21.33 2.93 11.28
CA ASN A 190 21.77 3.31 12.63
C ASN A 190 20.60 3.63 13.59
N LYS A 191 19.42 3.97 13.06
CA LYS A 191 18.21 4.24 13.85
C LYS A 191 17.30 3.02 14.03
N LEU A 192 17.57 1.93 13.32
CA LEU A 192 16.78 0.72 13.46
C LEU A 192 17.11 0.00 14.77
N SER A 193 16.09 -0.29 15.57
CA SER A 193 16.24 -1.20 16.70
C SER A 193 16.58 -2.61 16.20
N THR A 194 17.20 -3.44 17.05
CA THR A 194 17.50 -4.85 16.74
C THR A 194 16.26 -5.61 16.27
N ASN A 195 15.09 -5.32 16.85
CA ASN A 195 13.82 -5.92 16.46
C ASN A 195 13.38 -5.46 15.06
N SER A 196 13.51 -4.18 14.74
CA SER A 196 13.19 -3.64 13.41
C SER A 196 14.16 -4.17 12.34
N GLN A 197 15.43 -4.39 12.67
CA GLN A 197 16.40 -5.02 11.75
C GLN A 197 16.05 -6.48 11.46
N VAL A 198 15.67 -7.26 12.48
CA VAL A 198 15.20 -8.63 12.32
C VAL A 198 13.91 -8.65 11.51
N PHE A 199 12.98 -7.73 11.78
CA PHE A 199 11.76 -7.56 10.99
C PHE A 199 12.10 -7.27 9.53
N LEU A 200 12.97 -6.31 9.23
CA LEU A 200 13.41 -5.99 7.87
C LEU A 200 14.11 -7.13 7.15
N LYS A 201 14.95 -7.88 7.86
CA LYS A 201 15.58 -9.08 7.30
C LYS A 201 14.54 -10.15 6.97
N ARG A 202 13.45 -10.22 7.75
CA ARG A 202 12.27 -11.04 7.45
C ARG A 202 11.46 -10.46 6.28
N ILE A 203 11.19 -9.16 6.21
CA ILE A 203 10.50 -8.51 5.06
C ILE A 203 11.30 -8.72 3.77
N ARG A 204 12.62 -8.61 3.81
CA ARG A 204 13.48 -8.75 2.62
C ARG A 204 13.35 -10.13 1.96
N ASN A 205 12.97 -11.15 2.72
CA ASN A 205 12.66 -12.50 2.23
C ASN A 205 11.15 -12.73 2.01
N ILE A 206 10.32 -11.77 2.40
CA ILE A 206 8.86 -11.83 2.51
C ILE A 206 8.29 -10.48 1.99
N ILE A 207 8.73 -10.03 0.82
CA ILE A 207 8.07 -8.89 0.14
C ILE A 207 6.67 -9.31 -0.33
N HIS A 208 6.34 -10.61 -0.26
CA HIS A 208 5.06 -11.16 -0.69
C HIS A 208 3.97 -11.26 0.39
N TYR A 209 4.25 -11.16 1.71
CA TYR A 209 3.23 -11.48 2.73
C TYR A 209 2.87 -10.39 3.77
N LEU A 210 3.49 -9.21 3.78
CA LEU A 210 3.29 -8.30 4.93
C LEU A 210 2.07 -7.38 4.85
N VAL A 211 1.45 -7.27 3.68
CA VAL A 211 0.11 -6.65 3.56
C VAL A 211 -0.99 -7.70 3.74
N ASP A 212 -0.67 -9.01 3.72
CA ASP A 212 -1.63 -10.08 4.04
C ASP A 212 -2.22 -9.92 5.44
N ILE A 213 -1.49 -9.28 6.36
CA ILE A 213 -1.99 -9.04 7.72
C ILE A 213 -2.87 -7.79 7.76
N GLY A 214 -2.61 -6.72 7.00
CA GLY A 214 -3.47 -5.52 6.99
C GLY A 214 -4.83 -5.77 6.34
N ILE A 215 -4.85 -6.45 5.20
CA ILE A 215 -6.08 -6.82 4.49
C ILE A 215 -6.85 -7.93 5.26
N MET A 216 -6.18 -8.83 6.00
CA MET A 216 -6.88 -9.80 6.86
C MET A 216 -7.30 -9.22 8.24
N LEU A 217 -6.54 -8.30 8.83
CA LEU A 217 -6.85 -7.73 10.15
C LEU A 217 -8.02 -6.74 10.10
N SER A 218 -8.20 -6.05 8.98
CA SER A 218 -9.37 -5.19 8.75
C SER A 218 -10.68 -5.96 8.75
N ILE A 219 -10.71 -7.20 8.22
CA ILE A 219 -11.89 -8.10 8.34
C ILE A 219 -12.10 -8.55 9.79
N LEU A 220 -11.05 -8.65 10.60
CA LEU A 220 -11.15 -9.02 12.02
C LEU A 220 -11.59 -7.86 12.93
N TRP A 221 -11.53 -6.60 12.47
CA TRP A 221 -11.90 -5.42 13.25
C TRP A 221 -13.36 -4.96 13.11
N ILE A 222 -14.15 -5.54 12.20
CA ILE A 222 -15.61 -5.30 12.07
C ILE A 222 -16.42 -5.93 13.23
N LYS A 223 -15.77 -6.28 14.34
CA LYS A 223 -16.41 -6.89 15.53
C LYS A 223 -16.15 -6.15 16.85
N LYS A 224 -15.83 -4.86 16.80
CA LYS A 224 -15.93 -4.00 17.97
C LYS A 224 -16.89 -2.86 17.71
#